data_AF-A0A2L2YS26-F1
#
_entry.id   AF-A0A2L2YS26-F1
#
_cell.length_a   1.000
_cell.length_b   1.000
_cell.length_c   1.000
_cell.angle_alpha   90.00
_cell.angle_beta   90.00
_cell.angle_gamma   90.00
#
_symmetry.space_group_name_H-M   'P 1'
#
loop_
_entity.id
_entity.type
_entity.pdbx_description
1 polymer ?
#
loop_
_entity_poly.entity_id
_entity_poly.type
_entity_poly.pdbx_seq_one_letter_code
_entity_poly.pdbx_strand_id
1 'polypeptide(L)'
;MCESEFVVPFRLDDLFMNSSRQYSVQEVYSKQYITVEVLQLKRSMYDDSDGFIFKHFDLYCNLIRQFKDFDESTLLTAFRVLAQVAEKMFKSLESLLEDEDEELDQDLCFTYRNMLKMCIYLLCQLTNVYEEEILKKTIAANIVKGRRKKASVDDFESKEWPEERVKFLVIIKKLFRLPIKKLWSPPIIEHELINFVTNVFFKLLENADVAR
;
A
#
# COMPACT_ATOMS: atom_id res chain seq x y z
N MET A 1 -12.08 -16.19 5.53
CA MET A 1 -12.18 -15.51 4.23
C MET A 1 -12.89 -14.18 4.46
N CYS A 2 -12.60 -13.16 3.65
CA CYS A 2 -13.22 -11.85 3.79
C CYS A 2 -14.70 -11.94 3.41
N GLU A 3 -15.63 -11.65 4.33
CA GLU A 3 -17.07 -11.72 4.07
C GLU A 3 -17.63 -10.41 3.47
N SER A 4 -16.89 -9.32 3.61
CA SER A 4 -17.28 -7.98 3.14
C SER A 4 -16.48 -7.54 1.93
N GLU A 5 -17.12 -6.81 1.01
CA GLU A 5 -16.42 -6.19 -0.11
C GLU A 5 -15.56 -5.02 0.39
N PHE A 6 -14.29 -5.01 -0.02
CA PHE A 6 -13.39 -3.88 0.21
C PHE A 6 -13.60 -2.86 -0.90
N VAL A 7 -14.04 -1.66 -0.55
CA VAL A 7 -14.12 -0.52 -1.47
C VAL A 7 -12.96 0.42 -1.18
N VAL A 8 -12.25 0.85 -2.22
CA VAL A 8 -11.08 1.73 -2.06
C VAL A 8 -11.55 3.07 -1.48
N PRO A 9 -11.14 3.43 -0.26
CA PRO A 9 -11.59 4.64 0.39
C PRO A 9 -10.84 5.86 -0.17
N PHE A 10 -11.48 7.03 -0.15
CA PHE A 10 -10.81 8.28 -0.52
C PHE A 10 -9.81 8.71 0.56
N ARG A 11 -10.19 8.59 1.84
CA ARG A 11 -9.31 8.83 2.99
C ARG A 11 -9.14 7.56 3.80
N LEU A 12 -7.93 7.35 4.33
CA LEU A 12 -7.68 6.25 5.27
C LEU A 12 -8.61 6.30 6.49
N ASP A 13 -8.92 7.49 6.99
CA ASP A 13 -9.83 7.70 8.13
C ASP A 13 -11.23 7.12 7.89
N ASP A 14 -11.67 7.05 6.63
CA ASP A 14 -13.01 6.56 6.28
C ASP A 14 -13.14 5.05 6.60
N LEU A 15 -12.03 4.31 6.59
CA LEU A 15 -12.04 2.89 6.97
C LEU A 15 -12.26 2.68 8.47
N PHE A 16 -11.99 3.68 9.30
CA PHE A 16 -12.23 3.61 10.75
C PHE A 16 -13.65 4.05 11.13
N MET A 17 -14.45 4.46 10.15
CA MET A 17 -15.88 4.71 10.36
C MET A 17 -16.64 3.41 10.14
N ASN A 18 -17.47 3.03 11.12
CA ASN A 18 -18.27 1.81 11.03
C ASN A 18 -19.18 1.84 9.80
N SER A 19 -19.03 0.85 8.93
CA SER A 19 -19.89 0.63 7.76
C SER A 19 -20.49 -0.78 7.84
N SER A 20 -21.80 -0.89 7.63
CA SER A 20 -22.49 -2.18 7.66
C SER A 20 -22.48 -2.92 6.31
N ARG A 21 -21.97 -2.30 5.24
CA ARG A 21 -22.05 -2.82 3.87
C ARG A 21 -20.70 -3.07 3.22
N GLN A 22 -19.65 -2.48 3.76
CA GLN A 22 -18.30 -2.51 3.20
C GLN A 22 -17.32 -2.79 4.32
N TYR A 23 -16.15 -3.29 3.95
CA TYR A 23 -15.08 -3.50 4.90
C TYR A 23 -14.74 -2.20 5.65
N SER A 24 -14.67 -2.30 6.98
CA SER A 24 -14.15 -1.27 7.88
C SER A 24 -13.09 -1.90 8.78
N VAL A 25 -12.14 -1.09 9.25
CA VAL A 25 -11.12 -1.52 10.22
C VAL A 25 -11.82 -1.90 11.52
N GLN A 26 -11.62 -3.15 11.95
CA GLN A 26 -12.24 -3.72 13.14
C GLN A 26 -11.39 -3.49 14.37
N GLU A 27 -10.06 -3.52 14.19
CA GLU A 27 -9.11 -3.45 15.30
C GLU A 27 -8.34 -2.14 15.31
N VAL A 28 -8.25 -1.52 16.49
CA VAL A 28 -7.45 -0.32 16.73
C VAL A 28 -6.28 -0.68 17.63
N TYR A 29 -5.08 -0.52 17.10
CA TYR A 29 -3.85 -0.94 17.78
C TYR A 29 -3.07 0.23 18.35
N SER A 30 -2.47 0.00 19.52
CA SER A 30 -1.49 0.92 20.10
C SER A 30 -0.17 0.86 19.34
N LYS A 31 0.61 1.94 19.41
CA LYS A 31 1.98 1.98 18.87
C LYS A 31 2.84 0.80 19.34
N GLN A 32 2.82 0.50 20.64
CA GLN A 32 3.64 -0.58 21.21
C GLN A 32 3.29 -1.94 20.60
N TYR A 33 2.00 -2.22 20.43
CA TYR A 33 1.54 -3.44 19.79
C TYR A 33 2.01 -3.52 18.34
N ILE A 34 1.83 -2.45 17.57
CA ILE A 34 2.24 -2.40 16.16
C ILE A 34 3.75 -2.63 16.02
N THR A 35 4.57 -2.00 16.86
CA THR A 35 6.04 -2.20 16.83
C THR A 35 6.41 -3.66 17.05
N VAL A 36 5.75 -4.36 17.97
CA VAL A 36 6.01 -5.79 18.24
C VAL A 36 5.55 -6.66 17.06
N GLU A 37 4.36 -6.40 16.51
CA GLU A 37 3.81 -7.20 15.43
C GLU A 37 4.58 -7.03 14.11
N VAL A 38 5.08 -5.83 13.82
CA VAL A 38 5.90 -5.58 12.61
C VAL A 38 7.13 -6.51 12.54
N LEU A 39 7.73 -6.83 13.69
CA LEU A 39 8.86 -7.76 13.76
C LEU A 39 8.48 -9.20 13.41
N GLN A 40 7.20 -9.55 13.55
CA GLN A 40 6.66 -10.88 13.29
C GLN A 40 6.07 -11.02 11.89
N LEU A 41 5.78 -9.91 11.20
CA LEU A 41 5.14 -9.90 9.88
C LEU A 41 5.87 -10.78 8.87
N LYS A 42 7.20 -10.74 8.83
CA LYS A 42 7.99 -11.55 7.90
C LYS A 42 7.75 -13.04 8.13
N ARG A 43 7.68 -13.48 9.38
CA ARG A 43 7.37 -14.87 9.74
C ARG A 43 5.95 -15.22 9.34
N SER A 44 4.98 -14.39 9.71
CA SER A 44 3.57 -14.61 9.36
C SER A 44 3.34 -14.70 7.85
N MET A 45 4.08 -13.94 7.03
CA MET A 45 4.04 -14.02 5.57
C MET A 45 4.58 -15.35 5.02
N TYR A 46 5.55 -15.98 5.69
CA TYR A 46 6.03 -17.29 5.29
C TYR A 46 5.10 -18.41 5.75
N ASP A 47 4.45 -18.24 6.90
CA ASP A 47 3.50 -19.23 7.44
C ASP A 47 2.20 -19.26 6.62
N ASP A 48 1.72 -18.09 6.15
CA ASP A 48 0.52 -17.98 5.33
C ASP A 48 0.58 -16.72 4.46
N SER A 49 1.03 -16.86 3.21
CA SER A 49 1.08 -15.73 2.26
C SER A 49 -0.29 -15.31 1.76
N ASP A 50 -1.21 -16.27 1.60
CA ASP A 50 -2.47 -16.06 0.89
C ASP A 50 -3.50 -15.44 1.82
N GLY A 51 -3.49 -15.80 3.10
CA GLY A 51 -4.29 -15.16 4.14
C GLY A 51 -3.64 -13.90 4.73
N PHE A 52 -2.40 -13.56 4.37
CA PHE A 52 -1.62 -12.50 5.03
C PHE A 52 -2.35 -11.16 5.05
N ILE A 53 -2.84 -10.71 3.90
CA ILE A 53 -3.48 -9.38 3.78
C ILE A 53 -4.71 -9.30 4.66
N PHE A 54 -5.57 -10.30 4.64
CA PHE A 54 -6.79 -10.29 5.46
C PHE A 54 -6.50 -10.30 6.96
N LYS A 55 -5.40 -10.92 7.39
CA LYS A 55 -4.99 -10.96 8.80
C LYS A 55 -4.37 -9.63 9.26
N HIS A 56 -3.60 -8.98 8.39
CA HIS A 56 -2.76 -7.85 8.78
C HIS A 56 -3.23 -6.50 8.26
N PHE A 57 -4.33 -6.42 7.51
CA PHE A 57 -4.81 -5.18 6.90
C PHE A 57 -5.03 -4.07 7.94
N ASP A 58 -5.72 -4.37 9.04
CA ASP A 58 -5.97 -3.43 10.15
C ASP A 58 -4.67 -2.95 10.79
N LEU A 59 -3.67 -3.83 10.92
CA LEU A 59 -2.36 -3.49 11.47
C LEU A 59 -1.69 -2.42 10.60
N TYR A 60 -1.67 -2.62 9.28
CA TYR A 60 -1.12 -1.64 8.34
C TYR A 60 -1.92 -0.34 8.33
N CYS A 61 -3.25 -0.39 8.37
CA CYS A 61 -4.09 0.82 8.45
C CYS A 61 -3.75 1.65 9.69
N ASN A 62 -3.60 1.00 10.86
CA ASN A 62 -3.22 1.67 12.09
C ASN A 62 -1.78 2.21 12.04
N LEU A 63 -0.84 1.47 11.43
CA LEU A 63 0.54 1.90 11.21
C LEU A 63 0.61 3.16 10.34
N ILE A 64 -0.13 3.19 9.22
CA ILE A 64 -0.18 4.35 8.31
C ILE A 64 -0.82 5.56 9.01
N ARG A 65 -1.90 5.33 9.78
CA ARG A 65 -2.56 6.42 10.54
C ARG A 65 -1.64 7.05 11.58
N GLN A 66 -0.77 6.25 12.20
CA GLN A 66 0.20 6.66 13.22
C GLN A 66 1.62 6.80 12.66
N PHE A 67 1.79 7.00 11.34
CA PHE A 67 3.08 6.89 10.65
C PHE A 67 4.22 7.69 11.30
N LYS A 68 3.92 8.92 11.73
CA LYS A 68 4.90 9.84 12.35
C LYS A 68 5.46 9.35 13.69
N ASP A 69 4.75 8.42 14.33
CA ASP A 69 5.13 7.94 15.64
C ASP A 69 6.13 6.78 15.56
N PHE A 70 6.37 6.21 14.38
CA PHE A 70 7.30 5.10 14.19
C PHE A 70 8.66 5.56 13.71
N ASP A 71 9.68 4.82 14.13
CA ASP A 71 11.01 4.94 13.55
C ASP A 71 11.03 4.36 12.13
N GLU A 72 12.02 4.80 11.37
CA GLU A 72 12.15 4.44 9.97
C GLU A 72 12.37 2.93 9.75
N SER A 73 13.08 2.25 10.66
CA SER A 73 13.36 0.82 10.53
C SER A 73 12.07 0.00 10.62
N THR A 74 11.18 0.37 11.53
CA THR A 74 9.84 -0.23 11.65
C THR A 74 9.03 -0.04 10.37
N LEU A 75 8.96 1.20 9.85
CA LEU A 75 8.19 1.53 8.66
C LEU A 75 8.72 0.82 7.41
N LEU A 76 10.05 0.79 7.21
CA LEU A 76 10.69 0.11 6.08
C LEU A 76 10.47 -1.40 6.16
N THR A 77 10.54 -1.98 7.37
CA THR A 77 10.28 -3.41 7.57
C THR A 77 8.85 -3.76 7.15
N ALA A 78 7.86 -3.00 7.60
CA ALA A 78 6.47 -3.19 7.20
C ALA A 78 6.30 -3.06 5.67
N PHE A 79 6.86 -2.01 5.07
CA PHE A 79 6.81 -1.80 3.62
C PHE A 79 7.42 -2.98 2.84
N ARG A 80 8.62 -3.44 3.25
CA ARG A 80 9.33 -4.54 2.59
C ARG A 80 8.58 -5.86 2.65
N VAL A 81 7.88 -6.14 3.75
CA VAL A 81 7.05 -7.34 3.87
C VAL A 81 5.83 -7.21 2.96
N LEU A 82 5.13 -6.07 2.99
CA LEU A 82 3.98 -5.84 2.11
C LEU A 82 4.34 -5.93 0.62
N ALA A 83 5.49 -5.38 0.23
CA ALA A 83 6.03 -5.50 -1.12
C ALA A 83 6.26 -6.96 -1.53
N GLN A 84 6.80 -7.80 -0.63
CA GLN A 84 6.98 -9.24 -0.89
C GLN A 84 5.64 -9.98 -0.99
N VAL A 85 4.65 -9.61 -0.18
CA VAL A 85 3.29 -10.16 -0.25
C VAL A 85 2.67 -9.87 -1.61
N ALA A 86 2.78 -8.62 -2.10
CA ALA A 86 2.30 -8.25 -3.43
C ALA A 86 2.99 -9.07 -4.53
N GLU A 87 4.31 -9.25 -4.47
CA GLU A 87 5.03 -10.06 -5.45
C GLU A 87 4.62 -11.53 -5.45
N LYS A 88 4.39 -12.13 -4.26
CA LYS A 88 3.88 -13.50 -4.16
C LYS A 88 2.47 -13.59 -4.72
N MET A 89 1.58 -12.69 -4.33
CA MET A 89 0.20 -12.62 -4.81
C MET A 89 0.15 -12.50 -6.33
N PHE A 90 1.00 -11.66 -6.93
CA PHE A 90 1.02 -11.49 -8.38
C PHE A 90 1.48 -12.73 -9.11
N LYS A 91 2.44 -13.49 -8.57
CA LYS A 91 2.82 -14.79 -9.15
C LYS A 91 1.67 -15.80 -9.10
N SER A 92 0.92 -15.84 -8.00
CA SER A 92 -0.28 -16.68 -7.90
C SER A 92 -1.35 -16.24 -8.90
N LEU A 93 -1.53 -14.93 -9.08
CA LEU A 93 -2.45 -14.37 -10.07
C LEU A 93 -1.99 -14.61 -11.50
N GLU A 94 -0.69 -14.58 -11.80
CA GLU A 94 -0.17 -14.93 -13.14
C GLU A 94 -0.63 -16.34 -13.50
N SER A 95 -0.36 -17.31 -12.62
CA SER A 95 -0.78 -18.70 -12.82
C SER A 95 -2.31 -18.87 -12.90
N LEU A 96 -3.07 -18.17 -12.07
CA LEU A 96 -4.54 -18.25 -12.08
C LEU A 96 -5.14 -17.66 -13.36
N LEU A 97 -4.49 -16.66 -13.95
CA LEU A 97 -5.02 -15.90 -15.08
C LEU A 97 -4.42 -16.30 -16.43
N GLU A 98 -3.57 -17.32 -16.46
CA GLU A 98 -2.87 -17.84 -17.65
C GLU A 98 -3.85 -18.29 -18.75
N ASP A 99 -4.95 -18.95 -18.39
CA ASP A 99 -5.95 -19.40 -19.35
C ASP A 99 -6.98 -18.30 -19.64
N GLU A 100 -7.15 -17.92 -20.92
CA GLU A 100 -8.09 -16.88 -21.36
C GLU A 100 -9.52 -17.36 -21.50
N ASP A 101 -9.72 -18.67 -21.70
CA ASP A 101 -11.02 -19.26 -21.98
C ASP A 101 -11.65 -19.95 -20.76
N GLU A 102 -10.91 -20.05 -19.65
CA GLU A 102 -11.39 -20.66 -18.41
C GLU A 102 -12.27 -19.70 -17.60
N GLU A 103 -13.51 -20.13 -17.31
CA GLU A 103 -14.38 -19.43 -16.36
C GLU A 103 -13.87 -19.63 -14.94
N LEU A 104 -13.49 -18.52 -14.29
CA LEU A 104 -12.99 -18.54 -12.92
C LEU A 104 -14.14 -18.64 -11.91
N ASP A 105 -13.90 -19.39 -10.83
CA ASP A 105 -14.80 -19.46 -9.69
C ASP A 105 -15.07 -18.08 -9.07
N GLN A 106 -16.34 -17.75 -8.85
CA GLN A 106 -16.74 -16.40 -8.44
C GLN A 106 -16.28 -16.05 -7.02
N ASP A 107 -16.28 -17.02 -6.11
CA ASP A 107 -15.83 -16.82 -4.73
C ASP A 107 -14.30 -16.64 -4.67
N LEU A 108 -13.58 -17.39 -5.51
CA LEU A 108 -12.15 -17.22 -5.73
C LEU A 108 -11.83 -15.84 -6.31
N CYS A 109 -12.55 -15.42 -7.36
CA CYS A 109 -12.42 -14.08 -7.94
C CYS A 109 -12.68 -12.98 -6.90
N PHE A 110 -13.75 -13.12 -6.11
CA PHE A 110 -14.08 -12.17 -5.05
C PHE A 110 -12.95 -12.07 -4.02
N THR A 111 -12.40 -13.21 -3.60
CA THR A 111 -11.31 -13.28 -2.63
C THR A 111 -10.05 -12.59 -3.17
N TYR A 112 -9.59 -12.97 -4.36
CA TYR A 112 -8.40 -12.35 -4.97
C TYR A 112 -8.60 -10.88 -5.29
N ARG A 113 -9.81 -10.47 -5.72
CA ARG A 113 -10.13 -9.06 -5.97
C ARG A 113 -9.99 -8.23 -4.70
N ASN A 114 -10.57 -8.67 -3.58
CA ASN A 114 -10.44 -7.95 -2.31
C ASN A 114 -9.00 -7.91 -1.83
N MET A 115 -8.30 -9.04 -1.89
CA MET A 115 -6.89 -9.14 -1.49
C MET A 115 -6.00 -8.20 -2.29
N LEU A 116 -6.21 -8.15 -3.61
CA LEU A 116 -5.51 -7.27 -4.53
C LEU A 116 -5.77 -5.80 -4.19
N LYS A 117 -7.05 -5.40 -4.08
CA LYS A 117 -7.43 -4.02 -3.77
C LYS A 117 -6.85 -3.56 -2.44
N MET A 118 -6.94 -4.39 -1.40
CA MET A 118 -6.37 -4.12 -0.09
C MET A 118 -4.84 -3.96 -0.14
N CYS A 119 -4.14 -4.88 -0.80
CA CYS A 119 -2.68 -4.85 -0.90
C CYS A 119 -2.16 -3.63 -1.68
N ILE A 120 -2.75 -3.35 -2.84
CA ILE A 120 -2.41 -2.18 -3.65
C ILE A 120 -2.73 -0.89 -2.90
N TYR A 121 -3.88 -0.83 -2.23
CA TYR A 121 -4.25 0.32 -1.41
C TYR A 121 -3.18 0.61 -0.35
N LEU A 122 -2.78 -0.39 0.43
CA LEU A 122 -1.76 -0.22 1.48
C LEU A 122 -0.39 0.19 0.92
N LEU A 123 0.06 -0.41 -0.19
CA LEU A 123 1.32 -0.05 -0.83
C LEU A 123 1.31 1.41 -1.29
N CYS A 124 0.25 1.82 -1.98
CA CYS A 124 0.07 3.19 -2.44
C CYS A 124 -0.03 4.18 -1.27
N GLN A 125 -0.77 3.84 -0.20
CA GLN A 125 -0.88 4.68 0.98
C GLN A 125 0.47 4.85 1.69
N LEU A 126 1.21 3.76 1.93
CA LEU A 126 2.54 3.84 2.54
C LEU A 126 3.47 4.72 1.71
N THR A 127 3.55 4.48 0.40
CA THR A 127 4.35 5.32 -0.51
C THR A 127 3.94 6.79 -0.41
N ASN A 128 2.65 7.10 -0.49
CA ASN A 128 2.17 8.48 -0.36
C ASN A 128 2.58 9.13 0.96
N VAL A 129 2.42 8.43 2.09
CA VAL A 129 2.75 9.01 3.40
C VAL A 129 4.26 9.21 3.56
N TYR A 130 5.09 8.28 3.07
CA TYR A 130 6.55 8.47 3.01
C TYR A 130 6.93 9.72 2.22
N GLU A 131 6.41 9.84 1.00
CA GLU A 131 6.63 10.99 0.11
C GLU A 131 6.21 12.31 0.76
N GLU A 132 5.02 12.35 1.35
CA GLU A 132 4.49 13.54 2.01
C GLU A 132 5.32 13.95 3.23
N GLU A 133 5.81 13.01 4.02
CA GLU A 133 6.63 13.32 5.19
C GLU A 133 8.02 13.86 4.80
N ILE A 134 8.63 13.33 3.74
CA ILE A 134 9.88 13.86 3.18
C ILE A 134 9.67 15.30 2.68
N LEU A 135 8.60 15.53 1.91
CA LEU A 135 8.28 16.86 1.39
C LEU A 135 7.98 17.86 2.53
N LYS A 136 7.18 17.48 3.53
CA LYS A 136 6.88 18.32 4.70
C LYS A 136 8.15 18.73 5.44
N LYS A 137 9.08 17.81 5.69
CA LYS A 137 10.37 18.10 6.33
C LYS A 137 11.20 19.07 5.50
N THR A 138 11.26 18.86 4.20
CA THR A 138 11.98 19.72 3.25
C THR A 138 11.42 21.15 3.25
N ILE A 139 10.09 21.31 3.18
CA ILE A 139 9.43 22.62 3.22
C ILE A 139 9.67 23.30 4.57
N ALA A 140 9.49 22.59 5.69
CA ALA A 140 9.69 23.14 7.03
C ALA A 140 11.13 23.66 7.22
N ALA A 141 12.13 22.90 6.76
CA ALA A 141 13.52 23.32 6.84
C ALA A 141 13.82 24.59 6.00
N ASN A 142 13.18 24.70 4.82
CA ASN A 142 13.31 25.87 3.97
C ASN A 142 12.66 27.13 4.56
N ILE A 143 11.58 26.99 5.34
CA ILE A 143 10.96 28.10 6.07
C ILE A 143 11.89 28.60 7.18
N VAL A 144 12.55 27.69 7.91
CA VAL A 144 13.40 28.04 9.06
C VAL A 144 14.77 28.61 8.65
N LYS A 145 15.41 28.07 7.60
CA LYS A 145 16.80 28.44 7.23
C LYS A 145 16.93 29.78 6.50
N GLY A 146 15.84 30.33 5.95
CA GLY A 146 15.89 31.55 5.13
C GLY A 146 16.78 31.43 3.88
N ARG A 147 16.85 32.49 3.06
CA ARG A 147 17.43 32.52 1.70
C ARG A 147 18.92 32.10 1.55
N ARG A 148 19.65 31.72 2.62
CA ARG A 148 21.10 31.46 2.55
C ARG A 148 21.50 30.01 2.27
N LYS A 149 20.60 29.03 2.43
CA LYS A 149 20.80 27.65 1.93
C LYS A 149 19.45 26.92 1.88
N LYS A 150 18.93 26.66 0.67
CA LYS A 150 17.75 25.81 0.50
C LYS A 150 18.11 24.38 0.89
N ALA A 151 17.31 23.74 1.73
CA ALA A 151 17.40 22.32 2.00
C ALA A 151 16.77 21.55 0.83
N SER A 152 17.42 20.47 0.41
CA SER A 152 16.93 19.58 -0.65
C SER A 152 16.13 18.42 -0.07
N VAL A 153 15.40 17.71 -0.92
CA VAL A 153 14.73 16.45 -0.57
C VAL A 153 15.74 15.43 -0.05
N ASP A 154 16.91 15.34 -0.70
CA ASP A 154 18.02 14.44 -0.35
C ASP A 154 18.53 14.65 1.10
N ASP A 155 18.33 15.83 1.69
CA ASP A 155 18.73 16.10 3.08
C ASP A 155 17.84 15.37 4.11
N PHE A 156 16.61 14.99 3.73
CA PHE A 156 15.59 14.41 4.62
C PHE A 156 15.09 13.04 4.18
N GLU A 157 15.31 12.69 2.91
CA GLU A 157 15.12 11.36 2.40
C GLU A 157 16.11 10.41 3.06
N SER A 158 15.64 9.22 3.41
CA SER A 158 16.52 8.22 3.97
C SER A 158 17.33 7.52 2.90
N LYS A 159 18.45 6.89 3.29
CA LYS A 159 19.31 6.18 2.34
C LYS A 159 18.62 4.99 1.68
N GLU A 160 17.66 4.38 2.35
CA GLU A 160 16.98 3.16 1.91
C GLU A 160 15.70 3.44 1.13
N TRP A 161 15.01 4.55 1.40
CA TRP A 161 13.73 4.86 0.74
C TRP A 161 13.77 4.92 -0.80
N PRO A 162 14.80 5.48 -1.46
CA PRO A 162 14.88 5.49 -2.91
C PRO A 162 14.80 4.10 -3.55
N GLU A 163 15.44 3.11 -2.93
CA GLU A 163 15.40 1.72 -3.42
C GLU A 163 14.00 1.13 -3.26
N GLU A 164 13.36 1.36 -2.11
CA GLU A 164 12.00 0.89 -1.85
C GLU A 164 10.95 1.59 -2.75
N ARG A 165 11.13 2.87 -3.06
CA ARG A 165 10.33 3.61 -4.05
C ARG A 165 10.45 2.98 -5.44
N VAL A 166 11.66 2.64 -5.88
CA VAL A 166 11.85 1.93 -7.16
C VAL A 166 11.17 0.56 -7.12
N LYS A 167 11.26 -0.16 -6.00
CA LYS A 167 10.59 -1.45 -5.81
C LYS A 167 9.06 -1.32 -5.92
N PHE A 168 8.46 -0.28 -5.33
CA PHE A 168 7.04 0.03 -5.53
C PHE A 168 6.70 0.20 -7.01
N LEU A 169 7.46 1.01 -7.74
CA LEU A 169 7.23 1.24 -9.18
C LEU A 169 7.31 -0.06 -9.99
N VAL A 170 8.26 -0.94 -9.66
CA VAL A 170 8.39 -2.27 -10.28
C VAL A 170 7.18 -3.16 -9.98
N ILE A 171 6.68 -3.14 -8.74
CA ILE A 171 5.48 -3.90 -8.35
C ILE A 171 4.26 -3.40 -9.12
N ILE A 172 4.01 -2.09 -9.17
CA ILE A 172 2.84 -1.56 -9.90
C ILE A 172 2.98 -1.80 -11.42
N LYS A 173 4.19 -1.76 -11.96
CA LYS A 173 4.44 -2.17 -13.35
C LYS A 173 4.05 -3.63 -13.62
N LYS A 174 4.30 -4.54 -12.67
CA LYS A 174 3.84 -5.94 -12.77
C LYS A 174 2.31 -6.01 -12.73
N LEU A 175 1.67 -5.30 -11.79
CA LEU A 175 0.20 -5.22 -11.71
C LEU A 175 -0.44 -4.85 -13.05
N PHE A 176 0.06 -3.81 -13.72
CA PHE A 176 -0.49 -3.35 -15.01
C PHE A 176 -0.34 -4.34 -16.17
N ARG A 177 0.54 -5.34 -16.03
CA ARG A 177 0.72 -6.39 -17.05
C ARG A 177 -0.23 -7.57 -16.83
N LEU A 178 -0.76 -7.72 -15.63
CA LEU A 178 -1.68 -8.81 -15.31
C LEU A 178 -3.06 -8.51 -15.91
N PRO A 179 -3.76 -9.52 -16.46
CA PRO A 179 -5.12 -9.36 -16.96
C PRO A 179 -6.15 -9.36 -15.79
N ILE A 180 -5.90 -8.53 -14.77
CA ILE A 180 -6.65 -8.53 -13.50
C ILE A 180 -8.15 -8.27 -13.69
N LYS A 181 -8.56 -7.61 -14.79
CA LYS A 181 -9.97 -7.40 -15.13
C LYS A 181 -10.81 -8.68 -15.12
N LYS A 182 -10.18 -9.86 -15.34
CA LYS A 182 -10.84 -11.17 -15.24
C LYS A 182 -11.39 -11.47 -13.85
N LEU A 183 -10.89 -10.81 -12.79
CA LEU A 183 -11.40 -10.94 -11.41
C LEU A 183 -12.71 -10.16 -11.17
N TRP A 184 -13.17 -9.36 -12.15
CA TRP A 184 -14.40 -8.57 -12.06
C TRP A 184 -15.48 -9.15 -12.99
N SER A 185 -16.73 -9.06 -12.55
CA SER A 185 -17.91 -9.37 -13.35
C SER A 185 -18.92 -8.21 -13.23
N PRO A 186 -19.13 -7.39 -14.29
CA PRO A 186 -18.47 -7.42 -15.60
C PRO A 186 -16.96 -7.11 -15.51
N PRO A 187 -16.14 -7.44 -16.55
CA PRO A 187 -14.67 -7.30 -16.52
C PRO A 187 -14.20 -5.84 -16.66
N ILE A 188 -14.66 -5.00 -15.75
CA ILE A 188 -14.42 -3.57 -15.66
C ILE A 188 -13.87 -3.30 -14.27
N ILE A 189 -12.66 -2.77 -14.20
CA ILE A 189 -12.03 -2.38 -12.95
C ILE A 189 -12.69 -1.10 -12.45
N GLU A 190 -12.98 -1.05 -11.15
CA GLU A 190 -13.55 0.11 -10.47
C GLU A 190 -12.68 1.37 -10.66
N HIS A 191 -13.34 2.49 -10.92
CA HIS A 191 -12.70 3.76 -11.19
C HIS A 191 -11.95 4.31 -9.97
N GLU A 192 -12.44 4.02 -8.77
CA GLU A 192 -11.84 4.40 -7.49
C GLU A 192 -10.42 3.84 -7.35
N LEU A 193 -10.22 2.56 -7.71
CA LEU A 193 -8.90 1.93 -7.67
C LEU A 193 -7.95 2.58 -8.69
N ILE A 194 -8.43 2.79 -9.91
CA ILE A 194 -7.64 3.39 -11.00
C ILE A 194 -7.19 4.80 -10.59
N ASN A 195 -8.12 5.64 -10.12
CA ASN A 195 -7.80 6.99 -9.68
C ASN A 195 -6.86 7.01 -8.50
N PHE A 196 -7.07 6.12 -7.53
CA PHE A 196 -6.20 6.04 -6.36
C PHE A 196 -4.75 5.75 -6.75
N VAL A 197 -4.53 4.75 -7.61
CA VAL A 197 -3.21 4.40 -8.13
C VAL A 197 -2.62 5.55 -8.95
N THR A 198 -3.39 6.12 -9.88
CA THR A 198 -2.94 7.24 -10.72
C THR A 198 -2.52 8.47 -9.91
N ASN A 199 -3.26 8.81 -8.87
CA ASN A 199 -2.94 9.96 -8.00
C ASN A 199 -1.60 9.79 -7.28
N VAL A 200 -1.24 8.56 -6.89
CA VAL A 200 0.08 8.26 -6.29
C VAL A 200 1.21 8.55 -7.28
N PHE A 201 1.03 8.19 -8.56
CA PHE A 201 2.02 8.49 -9.60
C PHE A 201 2.17 9.98 -9.86
N PHE A 202 1.08 10.74 -9.90
CA PHE A 202 1.16 12.20 -10.04
C PHE A 202 1.94 12.83 -8.88
N LYS A 203 1.67 12.43 -7.64
CA LYS A 203 2.44 12.90 -6.47
C LYS A 203 3.93 12.57 -6.58
N LEU A 204 4.28 11.36 -7.00
CA LEU A 204 5.68 10.95 -7.18
C LEU A 204 6.40 11.79 -8.24
N LEU A 205 5.70 12.14 -9.33
CA LEU A 205 6.25 13.00 -10.38
C LEU A 205 6.40 14.46 -9.91
N GLU A 206 5.40 15.01 -9.23
CA GLU A 206 5.45 16.35 -8.65
C GLU A 206 6.63 16.49 -7.68
N ASN A 207 6.88 15.47 -6.85
CA ASN A 207 8.00 15.47 -5.92
C ASN A 207 9.36 15.36 -6.62
N ALA A 208 9.44 14.63 -7.74
CA ALA A 208 10.66 14.53 -8.53
C ALA A 208 11.09 15.88 -9.12
N ASP A 209 10.12 16.74 -9.44
CA ASP A 209 10.38 18.11 -9.92
C ASP A 209 10.79 19.06 -8.78
N VAL A 210 10.31 18.83 -7.55
CA VAL A 210 10.71 19.59 -6.36
C VAL A 210 12.12 19.22 -5.87
N ALA A 211 12.61 18.03 -6.21
CA ALA A 211 13.94 17.52 -5.86
C ALA A 211 15.07 17.98 -6.82
N ARG A 212 14.75 18.71 -7.91
CA ARG A 212 15.74 19.20 -8.90
C ARG A 212 16.08 20.68 -8.74
#